data_AF-A0AAW6DJC5-F1
#
_entry.id   AF-A0AAW6DJC5-F1
#
_cell.length_a   1.000
_cell.length_b   1.000
_cell.length_c   1.000
_cell.angle_alpha   90.00
_cell.angle_beta   90.00
_cell.angle_gamma   90.00
#
_symmetry.space_group_name_H-M   'P 1'
#
loop_
_entity.id
_entity.type
_entity.pdbx_description
1 polymer ?
#
loop_
_entity_poly.entity_id
_entity_poly.type
_entity_poly.pdbx_seq_one_letter_code
_entity_poly.pdbx_strand_id
1 'polypeptide(L)'
;MFEEEVDFDTFSKSDFRAVKVKECVAVPKSKKLLQFTLDDGTGIDRTILSGIHAYYEPEELVGKTLIAITNLPPSVTTHFI
;
A
#
# COMPACT_ATOMS: atom_id res chain seq x y z
N MET A 1 -24.27 -0.18 -2.03
CA MET A 1 -23.01 -0.91 -1.78
C MET A 1 -23.37 -2.38 -1.83
N PHE A 2 -22.90 -3.11 -2.84
CA PHE A 2 -23.09 -4.56 -2.87
C PHE A 2 -21.92 -5.15 -2.10
N GLU A 3 -22.20 -5.69 -0.93
CA GLU A 3 -21.21 -6.40 -0.11
C GLU A 3 -21.23 -7.85 -0.59
N GLU A 4 -20.60 -8.09 -1.75
CA GLU A 4 -20.31 -9.46 -2.18
C GLU A 4 -19.23 -10.01 -1.24
N GLU A 5 -19.59 -11.03 -0.47
CA GLU A 5 -18.66 -11.73 0.41
C GLU A 5 -17.53 -12.33 -0.44
N VAL A 6 -16.27 -12.06 -0.07
CA VAL A 6 -15.13 -12.73 -0.68
C VAL A 6 -15.02 -14.14 -0.09
N ASP A 7 -14.99 -15.16 -0.93
CA ASP A 7 -14.77 -16.52 -0.47
C ASP A 7 -13.34 -16.70 0.09
N PHE A 8 -13.17 -17.69 0.97
CA PHE A 8 -11.90 -17.92 1.65
C PHE A 8 -10.76 -18.28 0.67
N ASP A 9 -11.06 -19.03 -0.40
CA ASP A 9 -10.07 -19.39 -1.42
C ASP A 9 -9.56 -18.15 -2.17
N THR A 10 -10.43 -17.17 -2.42
CA THR A 10 -10.04 -15.89 -3.02
C THR A 10 -9.22 -15.04 -2.05
N PHE A 11 -9.63 -14.95 -0.79
CA PHE A 11 -8.87 -14.20 0.24
C PHE A 11 -7.48 -14.78 0.47
N SER A 12 -7.37 -16.11 0.63
CA SER A 12 -6.12 -16.81 0.94
C SER A 12 -5.09 -16.78 -0.19
N LYS A 13 -5.48 -16.47 -1.43
CA LYS A 13 -4.56 -16.25 -2.55
C LYS A 13 -3.81 -14.92 -2.46
N SER A 14 -4.25 -13.97 -1.63
CA SER A 14 -3.58 -12.68 -1.47
C SER A 14 -2.38 -12.81 -0.53
N ASP A 15 -1.20 -12.38 -1.00
CA ASP A 15 0.04 -12.39 -0.21
C ASP A 15 0.10 -11.14 0.66
N PHE A 16 -0.50 -11.20 1.85
CA PHE A 16 -0.47 -10.13 2.83
C PHE A 16 0.85 -10.13 3.59
N ARG A 17 1.55 -9.00 3.60
CA ARG A 17 2.80 -8.83 4.33
C ARG A 17 2.76 -7.60 5.22
N ALA A 18 3.33 -7.75 6.41
CA ALA A 18 3.71 -6.62 7.24
C ALA A 18 4.93 -5.94 6.60
N VAL A 19 4.79 -4.67 6.28
CA VAL A 19 5.80 -3.88 5.58
C VAL A 19 6.13 -2.63 6.37
N LYS A 20 7.40 -2.23 6.37
CA LYS A 20 7.85 -1.02 7.04
C LYS A 20 7.95 0.12 6.03
N VAL A 21 7.39 1.27 6.36
CA VAL A 21 7.53 2.47 5.53
C VAL A 21 8.94 3.04 5.69
N LYS A 22 9.74 2.97 4.63
CA LYS A 22 11.07 3.61 4.56
C LYS A 22 10.96 5.07 4.18
N GLU A 23 10.11 5.38 3.20
CA GLU A 23 9.90 6.73 2.68
C GLU A 23 8.45 6.90 2.27
N CYS A 24 7.91 8.11 2.44
CA CYS A 24 6.60 8.50 1.93
C CYS A 24 6.66 9.93 1.39
N VAL A 25 6.20 10.14 0.16
CA VAL A 25 6.22 11.46 -0.51
C VAL A 25 4.91 11.72 -1.25
N ALA A 26 4.50 12.98 -1.35
CA ALA A 26 3.37 13.36 -2.19
C ALA A 26 3.73 13.23 -3.68
N VAL A 27 2.83 12.66 -4.49
CA VAL A 27 3.07 12.48 -5.93
C VAL A 27 2.93 13.83 -6.65
N PRO A 28 3.96 14.29 -7.39
CA PRO A 28 3.88 15.51 -8.17
C PRO A 28 2.70 15.44 -9.15
N LYS A 29 1.89 16.50 -9.21
CA LYS A 29 0.67 16.60 -10.05
C LYS A 29 -0.54 15.79 -9.57
N SER A 30 -0.47 15.09 -8.44
CA SER A 30 -1.64 14.48 -7.80
C SER A 30 -1.92 15.11 -6.45
N LYS A 31 -3.17 15.54 -6.23
CA LYS A 31 -3.61 16.08 -4.92
C LYS A 31 -4.01 14.99 -3.93
N LYS A 32 -4.15 13.75 -4.40
CA LYS A 32 -4.73 12.64 -3.64
C LYS A 32 -3.75 11.51 -3.37
N LEU A 33 -2.64 11.44 -4.11
CA LEU A 33 -1.74 10.30 -4.08
C LEU A 33 -0.48 10.57 -3.25
N LEU A 34 -0.19 9.61 -2.38
CA LEU A 34 1.08 9.43 -1.71
C LEU A 34 1.83 8.26 -2.35
N GLN A 35 3.14 8.40 -2.49
CA GLN A 35 4.05 7.34 -2.92
C GLN A 35 4.84 6.84 -1.72
N PHE A 36 4.87 5.54 -1.55
CA PHE A 36 5.52 4.85 -0.46
C PHE A 36 6.66 4.01 -0.99
N THR A 37 7.80 4.05 -0.30
CA THR A 37 8.87 3.07 -0.41
C THR A 37 8.79 2.17 0.81
N LEU A 38 8.59 0.87 0.59
CA LEU A 38 8.28 -0.11 1.62
C LEU A 38 9.33 -1.21 1.66
N ASP A 39 9.62 -1.69 2.87
CA ASP A 39 10.45 -2.86 3.13
C ASP A 39 9.59 -4.02 3.63
N ASP A 40 9.56 -5.11 2.88
CA ASP A 40 8.86 -6.35 3.23
C ASP A 40 9.79 -7.44 3.79
N GLY A 41 11.04 -7.09 4.11
CA GLY A 41 12.05 -8.02 4.63
C GLY A 41 12.76 -8.85 3.55
N THR A 42 12.40 -8.70 2.27
CA THR A 42 13.08 -9.39 1.16
C THR A 42 14.39 -8.71 0.73
N GLY A 43 14.65 -7.50 1.22
CA GLY A 43 15.77 -6.67 0.82
C GLY A 43 15.57 -5.93 -0.51
N ILE A 44 14.41 -6.10 -1.15
CA ILE A 44 14.02 -5.36 -2.35
C ILE A 44 12.95 -4.34 -1.94
N ASP A 45 13.23 -3.06 -2.17
CA ASP A 45 12.28 -1.99 -1.89
C ASP A 45 11.08 -2.06 -2.86
N ARG A 46 9.89 -1.88 -2.31
CA ARG A 46 8.64 -1.86 -3.08
C ARG A 46 8.09 -0.45 -3.13
N THR A 47 7.59 -0.06 -4.30
CA THR A 47 6.89 1.22 -4.47
C THR A 47 5.39 1.00 -4.56
N ILE A 48 4.63 1.69 -3.72
CA ILE A 48 3.16 1.67 -3.71
C ILE A 48 2.63 3.10 -3.79
N LEU A 49 1.57 3.31 -4.59
CA LEU A 49 0.84 4.57 -4.67
C LEU A 49 -0.53 4.43 -4.00
N SER A 50 -0.86 5.33 -3.06
CA SER A 50 -2.15 5.31 -2.36
C SER A 50 -2.86 6.65 -2.33
N GLY A 51 -4.18 6.60 -2.47
CA GLY A 51 -5.11 7.72 -2.51
C GLY A 51 -5.44 8.38 -1.16
N ILE A 52 -4.61 8.21 -0.13
CA ILE A 52 -4.91 8.58 1.25
C ILE A 52 -4.34 9.95 1.67
N HIS A 53 -3.85 10.75 0.73
CA HIS A 53 -3.27 12.07 1.02
C HIS A 53 -4.23 13.04 1.70
N ALA A 54 -5.55 12.82 1.60
CA ALA A 54 -6.55 13.64 2.29
C ALA A 54 -6.66 13.33 3.80
N TYR A 55 -6.04 12.24 4.27
CA TYR A 55 -6.18 11.74 5.63
C TYR A 55 -4.88 11.72 6.42
N TYR A 56 -3.74 11.66 5.73
CA TYR A 56 -2.41 11.52 6.35
C TYR A 56 -1.40 12.38 5.62
N GLU A 57 -0.52 13.00 6.40
CA GLU A 57 0.69 13.63 5.88
C GLU A 57 1.80 12.59 5.69
N PRO A 58 2.67 12.73 4.68
CA PRO A 58 3.73 11.75 4.40
C PRO A 58 4.65 11.48 5.60
N GLU A 59 4.96 12.52 6.37
CA GLU A 59 5.85 12.46 7.53
C GLU A 59 5.29 11.58 8.66
N GLU A 60 3.96 11.50 8.79
CA GLU A 60 3.31 10.68 9.80
C GLU A 60 3.44 9.18 9.49
N LEU A 61 3.67 8.83 8.23
CA LEU A 61 3.65 7.46 7.76
C LEU A 61 5.04 6.81 7.77
N VAL A 62 6.11 7.60 7.69
CA VAL A 62 7.49 7.10 7.71
C VAL A 62 7.77 6.37 9.03
N GLY A 63 8.34 5.17 8.93
CA GLY A 63 8.67 4.32 10.07
C GLY A 63 7.51 3.49 10.63
N LYS A 64 6.26 3.73 10.20
CA LYS A 64 5.12 2.88 10.55
C LYS A 64 5.20 1.52 9.86
N THR A 65 4.53 0.54 10.46
CA THR A 65 4.29 -0.77 9.87
C THR A 65 2.88 -0.81 9.32
N LEU A 66 2.73 -1.26 8.08
CA LEU A 66 1.46 -1.38 7.36
C LEU A 66 1.27 -2.81 6.87
N ILE A 67 0.07 -3.15 6.39
CA ILE A 67 -0.20 -4.38 5.67
C ILE A 67 -0.33 -4.06 4.18
N ALA A 68 0.40 -4.79 3.34
CA ALA A 68 0.32 -4.66 1.89
C ALA A 68 0.12 -6.03 1.24
N ILE A 69 -0.62 -6.05 0.12
CA ILE A 69 -0.72 -7.23 -0.73
C ILE A 69 0.42 -7.18 -1.76
N THR A 70 1.35 -8.13 -1.70
CA THR A 70 2.60 -8.07 -2.47
C THR A 70 2.59 -8.85 -3.79
N ASN A 71 1.53 -9.60 -4.06
CA ASN A 71 1.38 -10.43 -5.27
C ASN A 71 0.32 -9.90 -6.26
N LEU A 72 -0.08 -8.63 -6.14
CA LEU A 72 -0.92 -7.98 -7.14
C LEU A 72 -0.11 -7.71 -8.43
N PRO A 73 -0.72 -7.85 -9.62
CA PRO A 73 -0.09 -7.40 -10.85
C PRO A 73 0.20 -5.89 -10.76
N PRO A 74 1.29 -5.41 -11.41
CA PRO A 74 1.66 -4.01 -11.36
C PRO A 74 0.52 -3.15 -11.90
N SER A 75 -0.16 -2.46 -10.99
CA SER A 75 -1.22 -1.51 -11.28
C SER A 75 -0.77 -0.15 -10.76
N VAL A 76 -1.20 0.92 -11.42
CA VAL A 76 -0.80 2.30 -11.09
C VAL A 76 -1.33 2.75 -9.70
N THR A 77 -2.09 1.89 -9.00
CA THR A 77 -2.75 2.19 -7.72
C THR A 77 -2.83 0.92 -6.85
N THR A 78 -1.80 0.64 -6.07
CA THR A 78 -1.86 -0.44 -5.07
C THR A 78 -2.58 0.08 -3.83
N HIS A 79 -3.67 -0.59 -3.45
CA HIS A 79 -4.49 -0.18 -2.30
C HIS A 79 -3.86 -0.72 -1.02
N PHE A 80 -3.77 0.13 0.01
CA PHE A 80 -3.56 -0.33 1.40
C PHE A 80 -4.90 -0.80 1.98
N ILE A 81 -4.81 -1.75 2.90
CA ILE A 81 -5.85 -2.04 3.91
C ILE A 81 -5.38 -1.50 5.25
#